data_AF-A0A9D5V945-F1
#
_entry.id   AF-A0A9D5V945-F1
#
_cell.length_a   1.000
_cell.length_b   1.000
_cell.length_c   1.000
_cell.angle_alpha   90.00
_cell.angle_beta   90.00
_cell.angle_gamma   90.00
#
_symmetry.space_group_name_H-M   'P 1'
#
loop_
_entity.id
_entity.type
_entity.pdbx_description
1 polymer ?
#
loop_
_entity_poly.entity_id
_entity_poly.type
_entity_poly.pdbx_seq_one_letter_code
_entity_poly.pdbx_strand_id
1 'polypeptide(L)'
;IDSDRPDFRIRGGLWDGHTLYQLYQKAHTPWSWHERLFDHARRLGLVAFSSPFDATAVDFLESLAVPAYKIASFELVDLPLIRRVAATGKPMILSTGMANLEEIEDAIGAAGDAGATSIALLHCVSGYPTPHSEANLHTLTDLGRRFPWSVVGLSDHSRGTTVASTAVALGAAIVEKHLTLSRTGEESVDAAFSLEPEELAHLCRDCRITWEAVGRVNYDRTPSEIDNLVFRRSLYVVADMAVGEPFTETNLRSIRPGFGLPPRHLPMILGRHASVPIDRGTPLSWSLVEPI
;
A
#
# COMPACT_ATOMS: atom_id res chain seq x y z
N ILE A 1 -6.12 36.06 3.55
CA ILE A 1 -6.23 37.54 3.41
C ILE A 1 -4.94 38.10 2.83
N ASP A 2 -5.00 39.23 2.13
CA ASP A 2 -3.81 39.92 1.62
C ASP A 2 -3.10 40.68 2.76
N SER A 3 -1.97 40.15 3.23
CA SER A 3 -1.28 40.65 4.41
C SER A 3 0.21 40.34 4.35
N ASP A 4 1.02 41.36 4.60
CA ASP A 4 2.48 41.28 4.66
C ASP A 4 3.05 41.08 6.07
N ARG A 5 2.18 40.88 7.07
CA ARG A 5 2.62 40.65 8.45
C ARG A 5 3.53 39.41 8.54
N PRO A 6 4.46 39.35 9.51
CA PRO A 6 5.42 38.24 9.62
C PRO A 6 4.80 36.85 9.58
N ASP A 7 3.62 36.67 10.16
CA ASP A 7 2.92 35.38 10.25
C ASP A 7 2.36 34.88 8.91
N PHE A 8 2.16 35.77 7.93
CA PHE A 8 1.69 35.42 6.58
C PHE A 8 2.83 35.26 5.58
N ARG A 9 4.08 35.49 5.98
CA ARG A 9 5.27 35.35 5.15
C ARG A 9 5.89 33.97 5.33
N ILE A 10 6.05 33.27 4.21
CA ILE A 10 6.67 31.95 4.17
C ILE A 10 8.18 32.11 4.32
N ARG A 11 8.79 31.30 5.19
CA ARG A 11 10.23 31.26 5.44
C ARG A 11 10.75 29.84 5.26
N GLY A 12 11.71 29.67 4.36
CA GLY A 12 12.27 28.38 3.96
C GLY A 12 11.37 27.58 3.01
N GLY A 13 11.91 26.46 2.51
CA GLY A 13 11.20 25.56 1.60
C GLY A 13 11.04 26.11 0.18
N LEU A 14 10.14 25.48 -0.59
CA LEU A 14 9.92 25.79 -2.00
C LEU A 14 9.33 27.17 -2.26
N TRP A 15 8.61 27.72 -1.28
CA TRP A 15 7.81 28.95 -1.43
C TRP A 15 8.37 30.11 -0.60
N ASP A 16 9.64 30.03 -0.19
CA ASP A 16 10.33 31.06 0.59
C ASP A 16 10.17 32.46 -0.02
N GLY A 17 9.94 33.46 0.83
CA GLY A 17 9.84 34.86 0.44
C GLY A 17 8.47 35.33 -0.06
N HIS A 18 7.54 34.42 -0.35
CA HIS A 18 6.16 34.76 -0.70
C HIS A 18 5.27 34.95 0.54
N THR A 19 4.20 35.74 0.39
CA THR A 19 3.07 35.64 1.33
C THR A 19 2.16 34.48 0.95
N LEU A 20 1.41 33.93 1.92
CA LEU A 20 0.39 32.91 1.66
C LEU A 20 -0.61 33.39 0.59
N TYR A 21 -1.02 34.66 0.65
CA TYR A 21 -1.94 35.23 -0.33
C TYR A 21 -1.36 35.23 -1.76
N GLN A 22 -0.10 35.65 -1.92
CA GLN A 22 0.58 35.63 -3.22
C GLN A 22 0.71 34.20 -3.76
N LEU A 23 1.06 33.25 -2.89
CA LEU A 23 1.17 31.84 -3.28
C LEU A 23 -0.17 31.32 -3.79
N TYR A 24 -1.26 31.51 -3.04
CA TYR A 24 -2.58 31.02 -3.46
C TYR A 24 -3.14 31.77 -4.66
N GLN A 25 -2.85 33.07 -4.83
CA GLN A 25 -3.18 33.79 -6.07
C GLN A 25 -2.49 33.18 -7.28
N LYS A 26 -1.24 32.71 -7.14
CA LYS A 26 -0.55 31.98 -8.21
C LYS A 26 -1.10 30.57 -8.42
N ALA A 27 -1.41 29.86 -7.33
CA ALA A 27 -1.72 28.42 -7.36
C ALA A 27 -3.19 28.10 -7.64
N HIS A 28 -4.13 29.01 -7.34
CA HIS A 28 -5.55 28.70 -7.42
C HIS A 28 -6.00 28.41 -8.86
N THR A 29 -6.82 27.38 -9.01
CA THR A 29 -7.53 27.14 -10.27
C THR A 29 -8.72 28.09 -10.35
N PRO A 30 -8.94 28.82 -11.45
CA PRO A 30 -10.10 29.68 -11.60
C PRO A 30 -11.41 28.90 -11.45
N TRP A 31 -12.38 29.43 -10.69
CA TRP A 31 -13.70 28.82 -10.48
C TRP A 31 -14.38 28.45 -11.81
N SER A 32 -14.31 29.34 -12.81
CA SER A 32 -14.91 29.14 -14.13
C SER A 32 -14.32 27.97 -14.94
N TRP A 33 -13.17 27.43 -14.54
CA TRP A 33 -12.56 26.28 -15.22
C TRP A 33 -13.11 24.95 -14.71
N HIS A 34 -13.59 24.89 -13.46
CA HIS A 34 -13.87 23.63 -12.79
C HIS A 34 -14.97 22.83 -13.49
N GLU A 35 -16.09 23.44 -13.89
CA GLU A 35 -17.17 22.73 -14.59
C GLU A 35 -16.65 22.00 -15.84
N ARG A 36 -15.85 22.69 -16.66
CA ARG A 36 -15.25 22.12 -17.88
C ARG A 36 -14.26 21.00 -17.57
N LEU A 37 -13.46 21.15 -16.51
CA LEU A 37 -12.51 20.13 -16.06
C LEU A 37 -13.23 18.88 -15.55
N PHE A 38 -14.26 19.05 -14.71
CA PHE A 38 -15.06 17.97 -14.16
C PHE A 38 -15.83 17.23 -15.26
N ASP A 39 -16.43 17.94 -16.20
CA ASP A 39 -17.08 17.35 -17.37
C ASP A 39 -16.08 16.55 -18.22
N HIS A 40 -14.88 17.07 -18.40
CA HIS A 40 -13.84 16.35 -19.15
C HIS A 40 -13.40 15.08 -18.44
N ALA A 41 -13.15 15.14 -17.12
CA ALA A 41 -12.82 13.99 -16.30
C ALA A 41 -13.92 12.92 -16.37
N ARG A 42 -15.19 13.31 -16.25
CA ARG A 42 -16.34 12.39 -16.38
C ARG A 42 -16.41 11.75 -17.77
N ARG A 43 -16.14 12.49 -18.85
CA ARG A 43 -16.07 11.94 -20.22
C ARG A 43 -14.96 10.90 -20.39
N LEU A 44 -13.88 10.99 -19.61
CA LEU A 44 -12.79 10.03 -19.58
C LEU A 44 -13.04 8.86 -18.60
N GLY A 45 -14.20 8.82 -17.92
CA GLY A 45 -14.52 7.80 -16.92
C GLY A 45 -13.81 8.00 -15.58
N LEU A 46 -13.27 9.19 -15.31
CA LEU A 46 -12.62 9.53 -14.04
C LEU A 46 -13.64 10.05 -13.03
N VAL A 47 -13.42 9.73 -11.76
CA VAL A 47 -14.20 10.26 -10.64
C VAL A 47 -13.60 11.60 -10.24
N ALA A 48 -14.30 12.70 -10.56
CA ALA A 48 -13.85 14.05 -10.25
C ALA A 48 -14.42 14.53 -8.90
N PHE A 49 -13.56 14.88 -7.97
CA PHE A 49 -13.85 15.51 -6.69
C PHE A 49 -12.73 16.49 -6.32
N SER A 50 -12.86 17.23 -5.23
CA SER A 50 -11.85 18.22 -4.82
C SER A 50 -11.83 18.47 -3.31
N SER A 51 -10.88 19.29 -2.87
CA SER A 51 -10.72 19.74 -1.49
C SER A 51 -11.29 21.14 -1.32
N PRO A 52 -12.34 21.34 -0.50
CA PRO A 52 -12.77 22.67 -0.10
C PRO A 52 -11.86 23.23 0.99
N PHE A 53 -11.48 24.50 0.86
CA PHE A 53 -10.66 25.22 1.86
C PHE A 53 -11.47 26.24 2.67
N ASP A 54 -12.75 26.41 2.31
CA ASP A 54 -13.70 27.25 3.03
C ASP A 54 -15.14 26.86 2.70
N ALA A 55 -16.11 27.49 3.37
CA ALA A 55 -17.54 27.25 3.18
C ALA A 55 -18.03 27.53 1.75
N THR A 56 -17.46 28.51 1.05
CA THR A 56 -17.86 28.87 -0.32
C THR A 56 -17.42 27.81 -1.32
N ALA A 57 -16.26 27.17 -1.08
CA ALA A 57 -15.80 26.02 -1.86
C ALA A 57 -16.68 24.80 -1.67
N VAL A 58 -17.23 24.57 -0.47
CA VAL A 58 -18.22 23.49 -0.26
C VAL A 58 -19.45 23.72 -1.14
N ASP A 59 -20.04 24.91 -1.10
CA ASP A 59 -21.25 25.26 -1.87
C ASP A 59 -21.02 25.14 -3.38
N PHE A 60 -19.85 25.58 -3.84
CA PHE A 60 -19.48 25.45 -5.23
C PHE A 60 -19.31 23.99 -5.67
N LEU A 61 -18.64 23.16 -4.87
CA LEU A 61 -18.46 21.74 -5.18
C LEU A 61 -19.80 20.98 -5.16
N GLU A 62 -20.75 21.39 -4.32
CA GLU A 62 -22.13 20.88 -4.39
C GLU A 62 -22.78 21.21 -5.74
N SER A 63 -22.58 22.43 -6.28
CA SER A 63 -23.07 22.78 -7.61
C SER A 63 -22.48 21.94 -8.75
N LEU A 64 -21.28 21.36 -8.54
CA LEU A 64 -20.61 20.46 -9.48
C LEU A 64 -20.96 18.98 -9.28
N ALA A 65 -21.84 18.67 -8.31
CA ALA A 65 -22.26 17.33 -7.95
C ALA A 65 -21.09 16.37 -7.69
N VAL A 66 -20.09 16.83 -6.92
CA VAL A 66 -18.95 15.97 -6.56
C VAL A 66 -19.42 14.73 -5.78
N PRO A 67 -18.80 13.56 -6.00
CA PRO A 67 -19.21 12.31 -5.35
C PRO A 67 -18.61 12.11 -3.95
N ALA A 68 -17.58 12.88 -3.60
CA ALA A 68 -16.87 12.80 -2.34
C ALA A 68 -16.14 14.13 -2.08
N TYR A 69 -15.62 14.28 -0.86
CA TYR A 69 -14.80 15.42 -0.47
C TYR A 69 -13.46 14.98 0.11
N LYS A 70 -12.44 15.80 -0.13
CA LYS A 70 -11.14 15.67 0.51
C LYS A 70 -10.94 16.82 1.51
N ILE A 71 -10.67 16.52 2.77
CA ILE A 71 -10.16 17.50 3.74
C ILE A 71 -8.64 17.38 3.73
N ALA A 72 -7.97 18.48 3.37
CA ALA A 72 -6.52 18.54 3.37
C ALA A 72 -5.97 18.63 4.81
N SER A 73 -4.70 18.28 4.99
CA SER A 73 -4.07 18.18 6.31
C SER A 73 -4.14 19.48 7.13
N PHE A 74 -4.04 20.62 6.47
CA PHE A 74 -4.08 21.94 7.13
C PHE A 74 -5.48 22.26 7.66
N GLU A 75 -6.52 21.78 6.98
CA GLU A 75 -7.92 21.98 7.32
C GLU A 75 -8.49 20.92 8.27
N LEU A 76 -7.71 19.90 8.67
CA LEU A 76 -8.19 18.84 9.56
C LEU A 76 -8.66 19.38 10.93
N VAL A 77 -8.05 20.47 11.40
CA VAL A 77 -8.42 21.14 12.65
C VAL A 77 -9.59 22.12 12.49
N ASP A 78 -10.05 22.39 11.27
CA ASP A 78 -11.22 23.24 11.00
C ASP A 78 -12.51 22.41 11.17
N LEU A 79 -12.87 22.14 12.43
CA LEU A 79 -14.06 21.37 12.77
C LEU A 79 -15.37 21.96 12.20
N PRO A 80 -15.57 23.30 12.13
CA PRO A 80 -16.71 23.89 11.42
C PRO A 80 -16.77 23.51 9.94
N LEU A 81 -15.65 23.55 9.21
CA LEU A 81 -15.59 23.12 7.82
C LEU A 81 -15.91 21.63 7.67
N ILE A 82 -15.33 20.79 8.53
CA ILE A 82 -15.60 19.34 8.55
C ILE A 82 -17.09 19.06 8.76
N ARG A 83 -17.74 19.72 9.74
CA ARG A 83 -19.18 19.57 9.98
C ARG A 83 -20.00 19.97 8.76
N ARG A 84 -19.61 21.06 8.07
CA ARG A 84 -20.30 21.51 6.85
C ARG A 84 -20.22 20.47 5.75
N VAL A 85 -19.04 19.89 5.53
CA VAL A 85 -18.84 18.85 4.52
C VAL A 85 -19.59 17.57 4.90
N ALA A 86 -19.51 17.15 6.17
CA ALA A 86 -20.23 15.98 6.67
C ALA A 86 -21.75 16.08 6.49
N ALA A 87 -22.32 17.28 6.70
CA ALA A 87 -23.75 17.54 6.53
C ALA A 87 -24.25 17.37 5.08
N THR A 88 -23.36 17.30 4.09
CA THR A 88 -23.73 16.94 2.69
C THR A 88 -24.11 15.46 2.55
N GLY A 89 -23.75 14.62 3.52
CA GLY A 89 -23.98 13.17 3.50
C GLY A 89 -23.06 12.40 2.54
N LYS A 90 -22.07 13.07 1.92
CA LYS A 90 -21.14 12.44 0.96
C LYS A 90 -19.90 11.87 1.68
N PRO A 91 -19.25 10.84 1.10
CA PRO A 91 -18.00 10.31 1.63
C PRO A 91 -16.91 11.37 1.79
N MET A 92 -16.15 11.26 2.86
CA MET A 92 -15.06 12.17 3.20
C MET A 92 -13.73 11.43 3.26
N ILE A 93 -12.68 12.04 2.70
CA ILE A 93 -11.29 11.59 2.80
C ILE A 93 -10.57 12.64 3.64
N LEU A 94 -9.97 12.26 4.76
CA LEU A 94 -9.27 13.16 5.67
C LEU A 94 -7.76 12.87 5.61
N SER A 95 -6.94 13.82 5.15
CA SER A 95 -5.49 13.70 5.35
C SER A 95 -5.10 14.08 6.77
N THR A 96 -4.22 13.30 7.39
CA THR A 96 -3.82 13.48 8.80
C THR A 96 -2.41 14.04 8.97
N GLY A 97 -1.93 14.85 8.01
CA GLY A 97 -0.58 15.43 8.10
C GLY A 97 -0.49 16.49 9.18
N MET A 98 0.62 16.54 9.91
CA MET A 98 0.87 17.42 11.07
C MET A 98 -0.02 17.16 12.29
N ALA A 99 -1.15 16.49 12.11
CA ALA A 99 -2.10 16.20 13.17
C ALA A 99 -1.57 15.17 14.16
N ASN A 100 -1.83 15.42 15.43
CA ASN A 100 -1.69 14.43 16.48
C ASN A 100 -2.97 13.57 16.61
N LEU A 101 -2.95 12.56 17.49
CA LEU A 101 -4.08 11.65 17.64
C LEU A 101 -5.37 12.35 18.14
N GLU A 102 -5.26 13.30 19.06
CA GLU A 102 -6.41 14.05 19.60
C GLU A 102 -7.07 14.87 18.49
N GLU A 103 -6.29 15.57 17.66
CA GLU A 103 -6.81 16.33 16.52
C GLU A 103 -7.51 15.44 15.48
N ILE A 104 -7.00 14.22 15.26
CA ILE A 104 -7.64 13.23 14.39
C ILE A 104 -8.98 12.78 15.01
N GLU A 105 -9.02 12.51 16.31
CA GLU A 105 -10.23 12.12 17.02
C GLU A 105 -11.28 13.23 17.04
N ASP A 106 -10.87 14.49 17.22
CA ASP A 106 -11.74 15.67 17.14
C ASP A 106 -12.35 15.84 15.75
N ALA A 107 -11.55 15.67 14.69
CA ALA A 107 -12.01 15.73 13.31
C ALA A 107 -13.02 14.63 13.00
N ILE A 108 -12.75 13.40 13.43
CA ILE A 108 -13.67 12.26 13.30
C ILE A 108 -14.96 12.51 14.07
N GLY A 109 -14.87 12.99 15.31
CA GLY A 109 -16.03 13.32 16.15
C GLY A 109 -16.89 14.39 15.50
N ALA A 110 -16.28 15.48 15.03
CA ALA A 110 -16.98 16.54 14.32
C ALA A 110 -17.70 16.03 13.05
N ALA A 111 -17.05 15.17 12.26
CA ALA A 111 -17.67 14.57 11.09
C ALA A 111 -18.86 13.65 11.47
N GLY A 112 -18.67 12.80 12.49
CA GLY A 112 -19.70 11.87 12.97
C GLY A 112 -20.92 12.59 13.55
N ASP A 113 -20.71 13.61 14.38
CA ASP A 113 -21.78 14.43 14.98
C ASP A 113 -22.63 15.15 13.92
N ALA A 114 -22.04 15.45 12.76
CA ALA A 114 -22.70 16.05 11.61
C ALA A 114 -23.27 15.03 10.60
N GLY A 115 -23.20 13.73 10.90
CA GLY A 115 -23.85 12.68 10.13
C GLY A 115 -22.98 11.95 9.11
N ALA A 116 -21.65 12.12 9.14
CA ALA A 116 -20.76 11.36 8.25
C ALA A 116 -20.78 9.86 8.58
N THR A 117 -21.06 9.03 7.57
CA THR A 117 -21.08 7.56 7.69
C THR A 117 -19.96 6.87 6.91
N SER A 118 -19.17 7.62 6.15
CA SER A 118 -18.15 7.07 5.25
C SER A 118 -16.93 7.97 5.25
N ILE A 119 -15.91 7.55 6.01
CA ILE A 119 -14.67 8.29 6.20
C ILE A 119 -13.49 7.41 5.79
N ALA A 120 -12.57 8.00 5.03
CA ALA A 120 -11.24 7.47 4.82
C ALA A 120 -10.20 8.35 5.51
N LEU A 121 -9.20 7.74 6.14
CA LEU A 121 -8.08 8.42 6.78
C LEU A 121 -6.81 8.19 5.97
N LEU A 122 -6.19 9.26 5.48
CA LEU A 122 -4.91 9.16 4.79
C LEU A 122 -3.78 9.60 5.72
N HIS A 123 -2.90 8.65 6.05
CA HIS A 123 -1.61 8.98 6.64
C HIS A 123 -0.86 9.93 5.69
N CYS A 124 -0.23 10.95 6.25
CA CYS A 124 0.38 12.01 5.48
C CYS A 124 1.51 12.65 6.28
N VAL A 125 2.57 13.07 5.59
CA VAL A 125 3.56 13.98 6.14
C VAL A 125 3.54 15.22 5.25
N SER A 126 3.24 16.38 5.82
CA SER A 126 3.14 17.66 5.09
C SER A 126 4.54 18.28 4.89
N GLY A 127 5.48 17.50 4.35
CA GLY A 127 6.80 17.94 3.91
C GLY A 127 6.88 17.88 2.38
N TYR A 128 7.36 18.94 1.74
CA TYR A 128 7.27 19.09 0.28
C TYR A 128 8.66 19.34 -0.35
N PRO A 129 9.43 18.31 -0.72
CA PRO A 129 9.14 16.88 -0.57
C PRO A 129 9.43 16.32 0.82
N THR A 130 8.76 15.23 1.17
CA THR A 130 9.00 14.51 2.43
C THR A 130 10.22 13.59 2.27
N PRO A 131 11.24 13.67 3.15
CA PRO A 131 12.32 12.71 3.21
C PRO A 131 11.79 11.29 3.47
N HIS A 132 12.32 10.28 2.78
CA HIS A 132 11.80 8.90 2.91
C HIS A 132 11.87 8.37 4.35
N SER A 133 12.88 8.78 5.11
CA SER A 133 13.05 8.43 6.54
C SER A 133 11.97 9.00 7.45
N GLU A 134 11.24 10.02 7.00
CA GLU A 134 10.17 10.67 7.75
C GLU A 134 8.77 10.16 7.35
N ALA A 135 8.68 9.34 6.30
CA ALA A 135 7.39 8.85 5.79
C ALA A 135 6.59 8.06 6.83
N ASN A 136 7.26 7.38 7.77
CA ASN A 136 6.64 6.74 8.93
C ASN A 136 5.42 5.85 8.59
N LEU A 137 5.52 5.00 7.56
CA LEU A 137 4.38 4.22 7.06
C LEU A 137 3.76 3.25 8.08
N HIS A 138 4.45 2.92 9.18
CA HIS A 138 3.85 2.15 10.28
C HIS A 138 2.67 2.88 10.94
N THR A 139 2.63 4.23 10.89
CA THR A 139 1.49 5.02 11.35
C THR A 139 0.23 4.69 10.57
N LEU A 140 0.33 4.41 9.26
CA LEU A 140 -0.80 3.96 8.45
C LEU A 140 -1.40 2.65 8.98
N THR A 141 -0.55 1.67 9.32
CA THR A 141 -1.01 0.41 9.90
C THR A 141 -1.65 0.62 11.28
N ASP A 142 -1.12 1.55 12.09
CA ASP A 142 -1.69 1.87 13.40
C ASP A 142 -3.06 2.57 13.28
N LEU A 143 -3.21 3.52 12.35
CA LEU A 143 -4.50 4.15 12.03
C LEU A 143 -5.56 3.09 11.68
N GLY A 144 -5.21 2.11 10.84
CA GLY A 144 -6.12 1.03 10.47
C GLY A 144 -6.53 0.14 11.63
N ARG A 145 -5.67 -0.01 12.66
CA ARG A 145 -5.98 -0.75 13.88
C ARG A 145 -6.85 0.04 14.85
N ARG A 146 -6.61 1.35 14.99
CA ARG A 146 -7.37 2.25 15.87
C ARG A 146 -8.76 2.56 15.34
N PHE A 147 -8.87 2.72 14.03
CA PHE A 147 -10.10 3.10 13.34
C PHE A 147 -10.49 2.03 12.31
N PRO A 148 -10.78 0.79 12.73
CA PRO A 148 -11.00 -0.34 11.81
C PRO A 148 -12.28 -0.21 10.96
N TRP A 149 -13.16 0.72 11.31
CA TRP A 149 -14.36 1.08 10.54
C TRP A 149 -14.06 2.06 9.39
N SER A 150 -12.86 2.67 9.36
CA SER A 150 -12.44 3.61 8.32
C SER A 150 -11.62 2.90 7.23
N VAL A 151 -11.66 3.45 6.02
CA VAL A 151 -10.69 3.09 4.97
C VAL A 151 -9.38 3.83 5.25
N VAL A 152 -8.25 3.15 5.29
CA VAL A 152 -6.95 3.81 5.46
C VAL A 152 -6.17 3.87 4.15
N GLY A 153 -5.40 4.94 3.99
CA GLY A 153 -4.54 5.11 2.84
C GLY A 153 -3.38 6.07 3.11
N LEU A 154 -2.72 6.50 2.04
CA LEU A 154 -1.56 7.38 2.08
C LEU A 154 -1.78 8.59 1.17
N SER A 155 -1.46 9.78 1.68
CA SER A 155 -1.24 11.00 0.91
C SER A 155 0.26 11.29 0.91
N ASP A 156 0.91 11.14 -0.24
CA ASP A 156 2.37 11.03 -0.32
C ASP A 156 3.06 12.20 -1.02
N HIS A 157 3.91 12.91 -0.28
CA HIS A 157 4.71 14.03 -0.79
C HIS A 157 6.20 13.67 -0.94
N SER A 158 6.58 12.39 -0.84
CA SER A 158 7.96 11.97 -1.13
C SER A 158 8.26 12.03 -2.62
N ARG A 159 9.53 12.00 -3.00
CA ARG A 159 9.92 11.79 -4.41
C ARG A 159 9.76 10.31 -4.80
N GLY A 160 9.41 10.07 -6.07
CA GLY A 160 9.28 8.73 -6.64
C GLY A 160 8.02 7.98 -6.19
N THR A 161 8.00 6.67 -6.42
CA THR A 161 6.81 5.80 -6.24
C THR A 161 6.95 4.81 -5.09
N THR A 162 8.17 4.58 -4.59
CA THR A 162 8.50 3.51 -3.64
C THR A 162 7.74 3.62 -2.32
N VAL A 163 7.59 4.82 -1.77
CA VAL A 163 6.87 5.03 -0.50
C VAL A 163 5.39 4.68 -0.68
N ALA A 164 4.78 5.20 -1.74
CA ALA A 164 3.39 4.93 -2.08
C ALA A 164 3.09 3.44 -2.35
N SER A 165 3.92 2.73 -3.13
CA SER A 165 3.72 1.29 -3.35
C SER A 165 3.96 0.47 -2.08
N THR A 166 4.94 0.85 -1.25
CA THR A 166 5.19 0.19 0.05
C THR A 166 3.99 0.35 0.99
N ALA A 167 3.29 1.50 0.96
CA ALA A 167 2.11 1.71 1.78
C ALA A 167 0.98 0.73 1.47
N VAL A 168 0.84 0.29 0.21
CA VAL A 168 -0.11 -0.77 -0.17
C VAL A 168 0.20 -2.06 0.57
N ALA A 169 1.48 -2.43 0.71
CA ALA A 169 1.88 -3.61 1.49
C ALA A 169 1.57 -3.50 2.99
N LEU A 170 1.37 -2.28 3.49
CA LEU A 170 1.05 -1.97 4.88
C LEU A 170 -0.46 -1.75 5.12
N GLY A 171 -1.28 -1.97 4.08
CA GLY A 171 -2.74 -1.93 4.16
C GLY A 171 -3.40 -0.69 3.56
N ALA A 172 -2.66 0.17 2.84
CA ALA A 172 -3.25 1.32 2.17
C ALA A 172 -4.22 0.87 1.07
N ALA A 173 -5.47 1.33 1.16
CA ALA A 173 -6.50 1.14 0.13
C ALA A 173 -6.66 2.36 -0.79
N ILE A 174 -6.13 3.51 -0.38
CA ILE A 174 -6.09 4.75 -1.17
C ILE A 174 -4.63 5.25 -1.20
N VAL A 175 -4.17 5.65 -2.38
CA VAL A 175 -2.87 6.32 -2.58
C VAL A 175 -3.13 7.62 -3.32
N GLU A 176 -2.71 8.73 -2.72
CA GLU A 176 -2.79 10.07 -3.30
C GLU A 176 -1.38 10.62 -3.57
N LYS A 177 -1.19 11.20 -4.75
CA LYS A 177 0.08 11.70 -5.25
C LYS A 177 -0.14 12.93 -6.13
N HIS A 178 0.72 13.93 -6.02
CA HIS A 178 0.69 15.08 -6.92
C HIS A 178 1.17 14.69 -8.32
N LEU A 179 0.58 15.31 -9.35
CA LEU A 179 0.84 15.06 -10.77
C LEU A 179 1.15 16.36 -11.50
N THR A 180 2.03 16.29 -12.50
CA THR A 180 2.34 17.38 -13.44
C THR A 180 2.55 16.79 -14.83
N LEU A 181 2.34 17.56 -15.89
CA LEU A 181 2.64 17.05 -17.24
C LEU A 181 4.14 17.04 -17.50
N SER A 182 4.84 18.06 -17.00
CA SER A 182 6.30 18.14 -17.02
C SER A 182 6.79 18.97 -15.85
N ARG A 183 7.81 18.47 -15.14
CA ARG A 183 8.50 19.29 -14.13
C ARG A 183 9.35 20.40 -14.75
N THR A 184 9.63 20.30 -16.05
CA THR A 184 10.40 21.28 -16.79
C THR A 184 9.48 22.18 -17.62
N GLY A 185 9.64 23.49 -17.49
CA GLY A 185 8.92 24.47 -18.30
C GLY A 185 7.47 24.77 -17.89
N GLU A 186 6.92 24.09 -16.89
CA GLU A 186 5.61 24.44 -16.30
C GLU A 186 5.76 25.35 -15.08
N GLU A 187 4.93 26.39 -14.97
CA GLU A 187 4.87 27.28 -13.80
C GLU A 187 3.99 26.71 -12.67
N SER A 188 4.20 25.45 -12.29
CA SER A 188 3.51 24.85 -11.14
C SER A 188 4.31 25.05 -9.85
N VAL A 189 3.61 25.43 -8.78
CA VAL A 189 4.21 25.61 -7.45
C VAL A 189 4.57 24.28 -6.77
N ASP A 190 4.04 23.16 -7.28
CA ASP A 190 4.19 21.80 -6.73
C ASP A 190 4.95 20.84 -7.66
N ALA A 191 5.38 21.30 -8.85
CA ALA A 191 6.00 20.45 -9.86
C ALA A 191 7.23 19.68 -9.33
N ALA A 192 8.03 20.29 -8.45
CA ALA A 192 9.30 19.73 -8.00
C ALA A 192 9.19 18.36 -7.28
N PHE A 193 8.03 18.03 -6.73
CA PHE A 193 7.75 16.76 -6.05
C PHE A 193 6.60 15.94 -6.68
N SER A 194 5.97 16.47 -7.73
CA SER A 194 4.91 15.79 -8.48
C SER A 194 5.47 14.67 -9.36
N LEU A 195 4.64 13.67 -9.69
CA LEU A 195 4.96 12.65 -10.69
C LEU A 195 4.60 13.14 -12.10
N GLU A 196 5.41 12.77 -13.07
CA GLU A 196 5.08 12.88 -14.49
C GLU A 196 4.28 11.65 -14.97
N PRO A 197 3.64 11.68 -16.16
CA PRO A 197 2.73 10.62 -16.60
C PRO A 197 3.32 9.21 -16.60
N GLU A 198 4.59 9.05 -16.98
CA GLU A 198 5.27 7.75 -16.97
C GLU A 198 5.46 7.22 -15.54
N GLU A 199 5.78 8.10 -14.60
CA GLU A 199 5.95 7.74 -13.20
C GLU A 199 4.61 7.41 -12.53
N LEU A 200 3.53 8.08 -12.91
CA LEU A 200 2.18 7.70 -12.48
C LEU A 200 1.80 6.30 -13.01
N ALA A 201 2.08 6.01 -14.28
CA ALA A 201 1.85 4.68 -14.84
C ALA A 201 2.65 3.61 -14.09
N HIS A 202 3.90 3.93 -13.73
CA HIS A 202 4.74 3.07 -12.88
C HIS A 202 4.14 2.88 -11.48
N LEU A 203 3.68 3.95 -10.83
CA LEU A 203 3.02 3.87 -9.53
C LEU A 203 1.79 2.96 -9.57
N CYS A 204 0.91 3.15 -10.55
CA CYS A 204 -0.31 2.35 -10.70
C CYS A 204 0.00 0.86 -10.89
N ARG A 205 0.98 0.53 -11.75
CA ARG A 205 1.43 -0.84 -11.97
C ARG A 205 2.01 -1.44 -10.69
N ASP A 206 2.89 -0.72 -10.00
CA ASP A 206 3.58 -1.26 -8.84
C ASP A 206 2.62 -1.41 -7.66
N CYS A 207 1.69 -0.48 -7.44
CA CYS A 207 0.60 -0.64 -6.47
C CYS A 207 -0.25 -1.89 -6.74
N ARG A 208 -0.59 -2.15 -8.02
CA ARG A 208 -1.33 -3.36 -8.43
C ARG A 208 -0.54 -4.63 -8.09
N ILE A 209 0.73 -4.69 -8.49
CA ILE A 209 1.61 -5.84 -8.23
C ILE A 209 1.78 -6.05 -6.72
N THR A 210 2.02 -4.99 -5.96
CA THR A 210 2.17 -5.06 -4.50
C THR A 210 0.89 -5.59 -3.85
N TRP A 211 -0.29 -5.07 -4.23
CA TRP A 211 -1.56 -5.56 -3.71
C TRP A 211 -1.77 -7.06 -4.00
N GLU A 212 -1.46 -7.53 -5.20
CA GLU A 212 -1.53 -8.95 -5.56
C GLU A 212 -0.51 -9.80 -4.77
N ALA A 213 0.71 -9.29 -4.56
CA ALA A 213 1.80 -10.00 -3.91
C ALA A 213 1.63 -10.13 -2.39
N VAL A 214 1.00 -9.15 -1.72
CA VAL A 214 0.72 -9.19 -0.28
C VAL A 214 -0.15 -10.41 0.05
N GLY A 215 -1.20 -10.62 -0.75
CA GLY A 215 -2.05 -11.80 -0.66
C GLY A 215 -2.61 -12.05 0.74
N ARG A 216 -2.50 -13.31 1.19
CA ARG A 216 -2.95 -13.78 2.50
C ARG A 216 -1.94 -14.77 3.05
N VAL A 217 -1.98 -15.01 4.37
CA VAL A 217 -1.21 -16.09 4.99
C VAL A 217 -1.56 -17.41 4.29
N ASN A 218 -0.54 -18.07 3.74
CA ASN A 218 -0.69 -19.33 3.01
C ASN A 218 0.49 -20.25 3.30
N TYR A 219 0.21 -21.42 3.88
CA TYR A 219 1.18 -22.51 4.07
C TYR A 219 0.98 -23.66 3.07
N ASP A 220 -0.03 -23.55 2.22
CA ASP A 220 -0.28 -24.49 1.14
C ASP A 220 0.63 -24.20 -0.04
N ARG A 221 0.88 -25.24 -0.84
CA ARG A 221 1.70 -25.14 -2.05
C ARG A 221 0.92 -24.41 -3.12
N THR A 222 1.59 -23.47 -3.78
CA THR A 222 1.02 -22.80 -4.94
C THR A 222 1.03 -23.74 -6.16
N PRO A 223 0.12 -23.55 -7.14
CA PRO A 223 0.10 -24.37 -8.35
C PRO A 223 1.43 -24.42 -9.09
N SER A 224 2.19 -23.31 -9.10
CA SER A 224 3.52 -23.22 -9.72
C SER A 224 4.59 -24.06 -9.01
N GLU A 225 4.35 -24.52 -7.79
CA GLU A 225 5.28 -25.35 -7.01
C GLU A 225 4.97 -26.85 -7.09
N ILE A 226 3.77 -27.24 -7.51
CA ILE A 226 3.32 -28.65 -7.46
C ILE A 226 4.21 -29.54 -8.32
N ASP A 227 4.46 -29.14 -9.56
CA ASP A 227 5.31 -29.92 -10.48
C ASP A 227 6.77 -29.96 -10.01
N ASN A 228 7.19 -28.97 -9.22
CA ASN A 228 8.54 -28.89 -8.66
C ASN A 228 8.75 -29.83 -7.45
N LEU A 229 7.70 -30.48 -6.94
CA LEU A 229 7.81 -31.46 -5.85
C LEU A 229 8.73 -32.63 -6.21
N VAL A 230 8.79 -33.00 -7.48
CA VAL A 230 9.66 -34.06 -7.99
C VAL A 230 11.15 -33.75 -7.78
N PHE A 231 11.53 -32.48 -7.62
CA PHE A 231 12.91 -32.07 -7.37
C PHE A 231 13.25 -31.93 -5.88
N ARG A 232 12.35 -32.30 -4.98
CA ARG A 232 12.67 -32.39 -3.54
C ARG A 232 13.59 -33.57 -3.27
N ARG A 233 14.27 -33.55 -2.13
CA ARG A 233 15.03 -34.71 -1.67
C ARG A 233 14.07 -35.74 -1.09
N SER A 234 14.35 -37.00 -1.35
CA SER A 234 13.73 -38.14 -0.71
C SER A 234 14.79 -39.22 -0.47
N LEU A 235 14.42 -40.29 0.24
CA LEU A 235 15.34 -41.37 0.55
C LEU A 235 15.49 -42.31 -0.66
N TYR A 236 16.73 -42.54 -1.04
CA TYR A 236 17.11 -43.38 -2.17
C TYR A 236 18.22 -44.34 -1.76
N VAL A 237 18.12 -45.56 -2.25
CA VAL A 237 19.17 -46.56 -2.16
C VAL A 237 20.27 -46.18 -3.17
N VAL A 238 21.51 -46.05 -2.71
CA VAL A 238 22.65 -45.55 -3.50
C VAL A 238 23.74 -46.61 -3.77
N ALA A 239 23.53 -47.83 -3.30
CA ALA A 239 24.30 -49.02 -3.60
C ALA A 239 23.34 -50.21 -3.68
N ASP A 240 23.61 -51.21 -4.52
CA ASP A 240 22.78 -52.42 -4.59
C ASP A 240 22.76 -53.12 -3.23
N MET A 241 21.60 -53.64 -2.81
CA MET A 241 21.39 -54.29 -1.51
C MET A 241 20.79 -55.68 -1.67
N ALA A 242 21.28 -56.65 -0.88
CA ALA A 242 20.69 -57.98 -0.77
C ALA A 242 19.50 -58.01 0.22
N VAL A 243 18.66 -59.05 0.13
CA VAL A 243 17.63 -59.29 1.16
C VAL A 243 18.28 -59.48 2.53
N GLY A 244 17.70 -58.87 3.56
CA GLY A 244 18.21 -58.90 4.93
C GLY A 244 19.43 -58.01 5.18
N GLU A 245 19.91 -57.23 4.20
CA GLU A 245 21.03 -56.29 4.40
C GLU A 245 20.56 -55.02 5.14
N PRO A 246 21.33 -54.50 6.12
CA PRO A 246 20.92 -53.31 6.86
C PRO A 246 21.06 -52.02 6.05
N PHE A 247 20.11 -51.11 6.20
CA PHE A 247 20.24 -49.73 5.73
C PHE A 247 21.25 -48.96 6.60
N THR A 248 22.19 -48.31 5.95
CA THR A 248 23.30 -47.55 6.55
C THR A 248 23.46 -46.20 5.84
N GLU A 249 24.30 -45.32 6.38
CA GLU A 249 24.58 -44.01 5.77
C GLU A 249 25.28 -44.10 4.40
N THR A 250 25.92 -45.24 4.11
CA THR A 250 26.66 -45.45 2.86
C THR A 250 25.77 -45.98 1.74
N ASN A 251 24.73 -46.76 2.06
CA ASN A 251 23.81 -47.36 1.08
C ASN A 251 22.44 -46.66 0.99
N LEU A 252 22.06 -45.81 1.95
CA LEU A 252 20.83 -45.03 1.95
C LEU A 252 21.12 -43.54 2.13
N ARG A 253 20.66 -42.71 1.19
CA ARG A 253 20.87 -41.26 1.28
C ARG A 253 19.61 -40.49 0.97
N SER A 254 19.45 -39.35 1.66
CA SER A 254 18.54 -38.30 1.22
C SER A 254 19.14 -37.65 -0.02
N ILE A 255 18.59 -37.87 -1.21
CA ILE A 255 19.02 -37.24 -2.48
C ILE A 255 17.80 -36.90 -3.34
N ARG A 256 17.99 -36.16 -4.44
CA ARG A 256 16.94 -35.96 -5.44
C ARG A 256 16.88 -37.17 -6.37
N PRO A 257 15.73 -37.47 -6.99
CA PRO A 257 14.44 -36.74 -6.96
C PRO A 257 13.56 -37.07 -5.73
N GLY A 258 12.33 -36.58 -5.72
CA GLY A 258 11.40 -36.59 -4.59
C GLY A 258 10.40 -37.75 -4.58
N PHE A 259 10.76 -38.92 -5.16
CA PHE A 259 9.84 -40.06 -5.31
C PHE A 259 9.91 -41.09 -4.17
N GLY A 260 10.95 -41.07 -3.35
CA GLY A 260 11.10 -41.97 -2.20
C GLY A 260 10.48 -41.41 -0.91
N LEU A 261 10.73 -42.09 0.20
CA LEU A 261 10.26 -41.65 1.52
C LEU A 261 10.81 -40.26 1.90
N PRO A 262 10.03 -39.43 2.62
CA PRO A 262 10.51 -38.17 3.18
C PRO A 262 11.78 -38.35 4.03
N PRO A 263 12.79 -37.47 3.91
CA PRO A 263 14.05 -37.60 4.65
C PRO A 263 13.92 -37.68 6.18
N ARG A 264 12.84 -37.15 6.77
CA ARG A 264 12.54 -37.27 8.20
C ARG A 264 12.47 -38.72 8.70
N HIS A 265 12.24 -39.68 7.80
CA HIS A 265 12.16 -41.10 8.16
C HIS A 265 13.54 -41.78 8.21
N LEU A 266 14.62 -41.10 7.79
CA LEU A 266 15.95 -41.70 7.77
C LEU A 266 16.37 -42.32 9.11
N PRO A 267 16.20 -41.64 10.28
CA PRO A 267 16.59 -42.24 11.56
C PRO A 267 15.80 -43.49 11.93
N MET A 268 14.57 -43.64 11.42
CA MET A 268 13.75 -44.83 11.67
C MET A 268 14.17 -46.02 10.80
N ILE A 269 14.87 -45.75 9.69
CA ILE A 269 15.21 -46.75 8.67
C ILE A 269 16.64 -47.23 8.84
N LEU A 270 17.56 -46.37 9.31
CA LEU A 270 18.93 -46.79 9.61
C LEU A 270 18.93 -47.97 10.60
N GLY A 271 19.66 -49.03 10.25
CA GLY A 271 19.71 -50.28 11.01
C GLY A 271 18.54 -51.25 10.76
N ARG A 272 17.49 -50.85 10.02
CA ARG A 272 16.46 -51.77 9.51
C ARG A 272 17.03 -52.55 8.32
N HIS A 273 16.41 -53.68 7.97
CA HIS A 273 16.88 -54.52 6.88
C HIS A 273 15.97 -54.44 5.65
N ALA A 274 16.56 -54.68 4.48
CA ALA A 274 15.85 -54.75 3.21
C ALA A 274 14.97 -56.02 3.14
N SER A 275 13.69 -55.86 2.83
CA SER A 275 12.73 -56.98 2.73
C SER A 275 12.88 -57.80 1.44
N VAL A 276 13.56 -57.23 0.44
CA VAL A 276 13.83 -57.79 -0.89
C VAL A 276 15.20 -57.28 -1.39
N PRO A 277 15.79 -57.86 -2.45
CA PRO A 277 16.91 -57.21 -3.15
C PRO A 277 16.50 -55.83 -3.70
N ILE A 278 17.39 -54.83 -3.60
CA ILE A 278 17.11 -53.45 -4.04
C ILE A 278 18.26 -52.92 -4.89
N ASP A 279 17.98 -52.46 -6.10
CA ASP A 279 18.99 -51.88 -6.99
C ASP A 279 19.34 -50.44 -6.59
N ARG A 280 20.58 -50.03 -6.84
CA ARG A 280 21.04 -48.66 -6.74
C ARG A 280 20.19 -47.72 -7.60
N GLY A 281 19.80 -46.60 -7.02
CA GLY A 281 18.94 -45.61 -7.67
C GLY A 281 17.46 -45.84 -7.44
N THR A 282 17.08 -46.81 -6.60
CA THR A 282 15.68 -47.07 -6.25
C THR A 282 15.16 -46.05 -5.21
N PRO A 283 14.00 -45.40 -5.45
CA PRO A 283 13.32 -44.61 -4.42
C PRO A 283 12.89 -45.53 -3.29
N LEU A 284 13.31 -45.23 -2.07
CA LEU A 284 12.93 -46.05 -0.93
C LEU A 284 11.43 -45.89 -0.66
N SER A 285 10.73 -47.01 -0.44
CA SER A 285 9.35 -47.07 0.06
C SER A 285 9.28 -48.00 1.27
N TRP A 286 8.22 -47.90 2.08
CA TRP A 286 8.07 -48.77 3.26
C TRP A 286 8.00 -50.26 2.92
N SER A 287 7.53 -50.63 1.72
CA SER A 287 7.47 -52.04 1.30
C SER A 287 8.86 -52.67 1.11
N LEU A 288 9.90 -51.86 0.93
CA LEU A 288 11.30 -52.30 0.79
C LEU A 288 12.01 -52.48 2.14
N VAL A 289 11.35 -52.14 3.25
CA VAL A 289 11.88 -52.25 4.62
C VAL A 289 11.14 -53.37 5.33
N GLU A 290 11.85 -54.23 6.05
CA GLU A 290 11.21 -55.27 6.85
C GLU A 290 10.19 -54.69 7.85
N PRO A 291 9.01 -55.32 8.02
CA PRO A 291 8.01 -54.91 9.01
C PRO A 291 8.56 -54.88 10.44
N ILE A 292 7.94 -54.08 11.31
CA ILE A 292 8.20 -54.10 12.77
C ILE A 292 7.50 -55.31 13.36
#